data_AF-A0A179V9T6-F1
#
_entry.id   AF-A0A179V9T6-F1
#
_cell.length_a   1.000
_cell.length_b   1.000
_cell.length_c   1.000
_cell.angle_alpha   90.00
_cell.angle_beta   90.00
_cell.angle_gamma   90.00
#
_symmetry.space_group_name_H-M   'P 1'
#
loop_
_entity.id
_entity.type
_entity.pdbx_description
1 polymer ?
#
loop_
_entity_poly.entity_id
_entity_poly.type
_entity_poly.pdbx_seq_one_letter_code
_entity_poly.pdbx_strand_id
1 'polypeptide(L)'
;MDLIGDLLRAGLLTQIGEGEDRVEMIRSATGSLAKRFASDLRPLVPHAVVAAIDETSAVGLDPMQAADEALVTEWVTCRNVFPEPPAEILRAMLVSAVAAAATTDPRLCAAGWYSIRSAIELLPASRWAAPLTELAKTWDDAVWESVAQSWSPEPASTTLRMPTVPKFDDETIEVNTPARDQAQTFVDSGNYQNFMQTMHPEYVNHVNSLLGASESLAALSHKKSLDALRTFSADLGTKLREALAAHESSIESMRLRSDLIWWQQTSFSPSRRVGYSVLAPEELPLVAAVDLHSLLPAAAPLAAEHLLQELVSRVSGGKSTSIEELSAAGVDLPSATGYQPASPLDSIQSGVISPLLARSKAVETGRIAVLIFRDLQARRLSEDSTPGAS
;
A
#
# COMPACT_ATOMS: atom_id res chain seq x y z
N MET A 1 -4.18 -10.47 12.53
CA MET A 1 -5.56 -10.93 12.75
C MET A 1 -5.55 -12.45 12.85
N ASP A 2 -6.11 -13.08 13.89
CA ASP A 2 -6.19 -14.54 13.99
C ASP A 2 -7.52 -15.04 13.43
N LEU A 3 -7.63 -15.04 12.09
CA LEU A 3 -8.87 -15.38 11.41
C LEU A 3 -9.33 -16.82 11.73
N ILE A 4 -8.40 -17.75 11.92
CA ILE A 4 -8.73 -19.14 12.27
C ILE A 4 -9.40 -19.19 13.65
N GLY A 5 -8.87 -18.45 14.62
CA GLY A 5 -9.49 -18.29 15.94
C GLY A 5 -10.89 -17.66 15.85
N ASP A 6 -11.07 -16.66 14.99
CA ASP A 6 -12.37 -16.01 14.77
C ASP A 6 -13.40 -16.98 14.17
N LEU A 7 -12.99 -17.77 13.17
CA LEU A 7 -13.84 -18.77 12.52
C LEU A 7 -14.21 -19.93 13.47
N LEU A 8 -13.28 -20.35 14.33
CA LEU A 8 -13.53 -21.32 15.41
C LEU A 8 -14.56 -20.78 16.41
N ARG A 9 -14.39 -19.53 16.86
CA ARG A 9 -15.34 -18.87 17.78
C ARG A 9 -16.72 -18.69 17.17
N ALA A 10 -16.79 -18.45 15.86
CA ALA A 10 -18.03 -18.40 15.10
C ALA A 10 -18.68 -19.78 14.85
N GLY A 11 -18.03 -20.88 15.28
CA GLY A 11 -18.52 -22.24 15.08
C GLY A 11 -18.49 -22.70 13.63
N LEU A 12 -17.68 -22.06 12.79
CA LEU A 12 -17.60 -22.36 11.35
C LEU A 12 -16.65 -23.51 11.04
N LEU A 13 -15.72 -23.83 11.96
CA LEU A 13 -14.75 -24.90 11.85
C LEU A 13 -15.01 -25.99 12.89
N THR A 14 -16.04 -26.81 12.65
CA THR A 14 -16.45 -27.88 13.57
C THR A 14 -15.67 -29.19 13.36
N GLN A 15 -14.98 -29.34 12.23
CA GLN A 15 -14.38 -30.60 11.80
C GLN A 15 -13.04 -30.92 12.50
N ILE A 16 -12.39 -29.95 13.14
CA ILE A 16 -11.04 -30.10 13.70
C ILE A 16 -11.00 -31.06 14.92
N GLY A 17 -12.14 -31.20 15.61
CA GLY A 17 -12.28 -32.01 16.82
C GLY A 17 -11.69 -31.35 18.07
N GLU A 18 -11.70 -32.08 19.19
CA GLU A 18 -11.18 -31.60 20.47
C GLU A 18 -9.67 -31.88 20.54
N GLY A 19 -8.85 -30.85 20.32
CA GLY A 19 -7.39 -30.94 20.45
C GLY A 19 -6.69 -29.63 20.07
N GLU A 20 -6.09 -28.96 21.06
CA GLU A 20 -5.37 -27.69 20.87
C GLU A 20 -4.18 -27.85 19.91
N ASP A 21 -3.48 -28.98 19.98
CA ASP A 21 -2.36 -29.35 19.10
C ASP A 21 -2.74 -29.29 17.61
N ARG A 22 -3.97 -29.68 17.25
CA ARG A 22 -4.43 -29.68 15.85
C ARG A 22 -4.63 -28.27 15.33
N VAL A 23 -5.13 -27.38 16.17
CA VAL A 23 -5.29 -25.96 15.83
C VAL A 23 -3.93 -25.30 15.65
N GLU A 24 -2.95 -25.65 16.48
CA GLU A 24 -1.58 -25.17 16.34
C GLU A 24 -0.92 -25.65 15.03
N MET A 25 -1.11 -26.93 14.66
CA MET A 25 -0.64 -27.45 13.37
C MET A 25 -1.28 -26.72 12.18
N ILE A 26 -2.59 -26.43 12.21
CA ILE A 26 -3.28 -25.67 11.16
C ILE A 26 -2.74 -24.24 11.08
N ARG A 27 -2.48 -23.59 12.23
CA ARG A 27 -1.87 -22.25 12.28
C ARG A 27 -0.44 -22.27 11.71
N SER A 28 0.36 -23.28 12.04
CA SER A 28 1.70 -23.47 11.47
C SER A 28 1.64 -23.61 9.95
N ALA A 29 0.76 -24.48 9.45
CA ALA A 29 0.56 -24.69 8.01
C ALA A 29 0.09 -23.41 7.30
N THR A 30 -0.80 -22.66 7.93
CA THR A 30 -1.27 -21.36 7.43
C THR A 30 -0.14 -20.34 7.38
N GLY A 31 0.74 -20.30 8.38
CA GLY A 31 1.92 -19.44 8.40
C GLY A 31 2.92 -19.79 7.30
N SER A 32 3.15 -21.08 7.05
CA SER A 32 3.97 -21.56 5.93
C SER A 32 3.36 -21.19 4.59
N LEU A 33 2.05 -21.35 4.42
CA LEU A 33 1.33 -20.97 3.21
C LEU A 33 1.33 -19.45 2.97
N ALA A 34 1.20 -18.64 4.03
CA ALA A 34 1.28 -17.18 3.94
C ALA A 34 2.64 -16.71 3.40
N LYS A 35 3.74 -17.33 3.86
CA LYS A 35 5.09 -17.04 3.33
C LYS A 35 5.21 -17.38 1.85
N ARG A 36 4.57 -18.46 1.41
CA ARG A 36 4.52 -18.83 -0.02
C ARG A 36 3.70 -17.83 -0.84
N PHE A 37 2.54 -17.38 -0.36
CA PHE A 37 1.78 -16.31 -1.03
C PHE A 37 2.54 -14.98 -1.09
N ALA A 38 3.40 -14.69 -0.11
CA ALA A 38 4.29 -13.53 -0.15
C ALA A 38 5.48 -13.70 -1.13
N SER A 39 5.71 -14.90 -1.66
CA SER A 39 6.85 -15.24 -2.52
C SER A 39 6.45 -15.99 -3.79
N ASP A 40 6.55 -17.32 -3.82
CA ASP A 40 6.37 -18.16 -5.02
C ASP A 40 4.91 -18.24 -5.51
N LEU A 41 3.94 -18.21 -4.60
CA LEU A 41 2.51 -18.33 -4.91
C LEU A 41 1.80 -16.99 -5.05
N ARG A 42 2.55 -15.89 -5.16
CA ARG A 42 1.98 -14.53 -5.24
C ARG A 42 0.89 -14.37 -6.32
N PRO A 43 1.06 -14.87 -7.56
CA PRO A 43 0.04 -14.76 -8.60
C PRO A 43 -1.24 -15.57 -8.33
N LEU A 44 -1.20 -16.52 -7.39
CA LEU A 44 -2.32 -17.40 -7.05
C LEU A 44 -3.28 -16.75 -6.04
N VAL A 45 -2.93 -15.59 -5.48
CA VAL A 45 -3.72 -14.91 -4.45
C VAL A 45 -5.17 -14.61 -4.89
N PRO A 46 -5.43 -14.06 -6.09
CA PRO A 46 -6.81 -13.81 -6.53
C PRO A 46 -7.64 -15.11 -6.59
N HIS A 47 -7.05 -16.19 -7.14
CA HIS A 47 -7.68 -17.51 -7.26
C HIS A 47 -7.89 -18.17 -5.89
N ALA A 48 -6.95 -17.99 -4.95
CA ALA A 48 -7.05 -18.48 -3.59
C ALA A 48 -8.23 -17.87 -2.84
N VAL A 49 -8.47 -16.56 -3.00
CA VAL A 49 -9.62 -15.88 -2.39
C VAL A 49 -10.93 -16.41 -2.97
N VAL A 50 -11.02 -16.58 -4.29
CA VAL A 50 -12.22 -17.13 -4.94
C VAL A 50 -12.48 -18.58 -4.49
N ALA A 51 -11.46 -19.43 -4.51
CA ALA A 51 -11.56 -20.83 -4.08
C ALA A 51 -12.01 -20.96 -2.62
N ALA A 52 -11.54 -20.05 -1.78
CA ALA A 52 -11.87 -20.07 -0.37
C ALA A 52 -13.34 -19.72 -0.08
N ILE A 53 -13.95 -18.88 -0.91
CA ILE A 53 -15.32 -18.39 -0.73
C ILE A 53 -16.32 -19.29 -1.47
N ASP A 54 -15.93 -19.85 -2.61
CA ASP A 54 -16.77 -20.78 -3.36
C ASP A 54 -16.82 -22.17 -2.70
N GLU A 55 -17.95 -22.48 -2.07
CA GLU A 55 -18.21 -23.79 -1.46
C GLU A 55 -18.28 -24.93 -2.48
N THR A 56 -18.49 -24.62 -3.78
CA THR A 56 -18.52 -25.62 -4.86
C THR A 56 -17.16 -25.89 -5.50
N SER A 57 -16.13 -25.14 -5.12
CA SER A 57 -14.77 -25.35 -5.64
C SER A 57 -14.22 -26.70 -5.19
N ALA A 58 -13.70 -27.46 -6.15
CA ALA A 58 -13.08 -28.76 -5.91
C ALA A 58 -11.74 -28.62 -5.17
N VAL A 59 -11.35 -29.66 -4.42
CA VAL A 59 -10.08 -29.63 -3.66
C VAL A 59 -8.85 -29.84 -4.55
N GLY A 60 -9.03 -30.35 -5.77
CA GLY A 60 -7.94 -30.53 -6.74
C GLY A 60 -7.54 -29.28 -7.52
N LEU A 61 -8.04 -28.10 -7.14
CA LEU A 61 -7.67 -26.83 -7.76
C LEU A 61 -6.35 -26.31 -7.17
N ASP A 62 -5.58 -25.55 -7.93
CA ASP A 62 -4.21 -25.12 -7.56
C ASP A 62 -4.07 -24.53 -6.15
N PRO A 63 -4.89 -23.55 -5.70
CA PRO A 63 -4.77 -23.00 -4.36
C PRO A 63 -5.16 -24.02 -3.29
N MET A 64 -6.18 -24.85 -3.55
CA MET A 64 -6.63 -25.89 -2.61
C MET A 64 -5.58 -26.99 -2.44
N GLN A 65 -4.92 -27.37 -3.54
CA GLN A 65 -3.81 -28.32 -3.51
C GLN A 65 -2.63 -27.75 -2.72
N ALA A 66 -2.26 -26.49 -2.95
CA ALA A 66 -1.17 -25.86 -2.19
C ALA A 66 -1.47 -25.79 -0.68
N ALA A 67 -2.73 -25.56 -0.30
CA ALA A 67 -3.15 -25.59 1.10
C ALA A 67 -3.12 -27.02 1.68
N ASP A 68 -3.53 -28.02 0.92
CA ASP A 68 -3.53 -29.43 1.33
C ASP A 68 -2.09 -29.96 1.51
N GLU A 69 -1.18 -29.61 0.62
CA GLU A 69 0.25 -29.91 0.74
C GLU A 69 0.85 -29.28 2.02
N ALA A 70 0.54 -28.00 2.29
CA ALA A 70 0.98 -27.32 3.49
C ALA A 70 0.41 -27.98 4.77
N LEU A 71 -0.86 -28.38 4.73
CA LEU A 71 -1.52 -29.05 5.87
C LEU A 71 -0.90 -30.42 6.16
N VAL A 72 -0.69 -31.25 5.14
CA VAL A 72 -0.12 -32.61 5.30
C VAL A 72 1.34 -32.55 5.76
N THR A 73 2.08 -31.51 5.39
CA THR A 73 3.46 -31.31 5.83
C THR A 73 3.55 -31.09 7.34
N GLU A 74 2.65 -30.28 7.91
CA GLU A 74 2.64 -29.98 9.35
C GLU A 74 1.85 -31.02 10.17
N TRP A 75 0.80 -31.61 9.58
CA TRP A 75 -0.05 -32.62 10.22
C TRP A 75 0.03 -33.96 9.47
N VAL A 76 1.10 -34.72 9.76
CA VAL A 76 1.39 -36.01 9.09
C VAL A 76 0.26 -37.04 9.24
N THR A 77 -0.44 -37.05 10.38
CA THR A 77 -1.58 -37.96 10.62
C THR A 77 -2.92 -37.43 10.11
N CYS A 78 -2.94 -36.29 9.40
CA CYS A 78 -4.16 -35.67 8.88
C CYS A 78 -4.98 -36.65 8.05
N ARG A 79 -4.34 -37.45 7.20
CA ARG A 79 -5.01 -38.46 6.35
C ARG A 79 -5.64 -39.62 7.12
N ASN A 80 -5.19 -39.90 8.35
CA ASN A 80 -5.83 -40.90 9.20
C ASN A 80 -7.12 -40.36 9.81
N VAL A 81 -7.19 -39.04 10.03
CA VAL A 81 -8.36 -38.35 10.61
C VAL A 81 -9.36 -37.98 9.51
N PHE A 82 -8.86 -37.51 8.38
CA PHE A 82 -9.62 -37.12 7.20
C PHE A 82 -9.15 -37.95 6.00
N PRO A 83 -9.82 -39.08 5.69
CA PRO A 83 -9.49 -39.89 4.52
C PRO A 83 -9.56 -39.09 3.21
N GLU A 84 -10.48 -38.12 3.15
CA GLU A 84 -10.59 -37.13 2.07
C GLU A 84 -10.06 -35.76 2.53
N PRO A 85 -9.55 -34.92 1.62
CA PRO A 85 -9.08 -33.58 1.94
C PRO A 85 -10.17 -32.73 2.65
N PRO A 86 -9.90 -32.17 3.85
CA PRO A 86 -10.89 -31.44 4.62
C PRO A 86 -11.14 -30.04 4.04
N ALA A 87 -12.01 -29.95 3.04
CA ALA A 87 -12.22 -28.73 2.25
C ALA A 87 -12.52 -27.47 3.08
N GLU A 88 -13.26 -27.59 4.20
CA GLU A 88 -13.56 -26.44 5.09
C GLU A 88 -12.30 -25.89 5.77
N ILE A 89 -11.41 -26.79 6.22
CA ILE A 89 -10.14 -26.42 6.84
C ILE A 89 -9.24 -25.75 5.80
N LEU A 90 -9.17 -26.32 4.60
CA LEU A 90 -8.36 -25.76 3.51
C LEU A 90 -8.83 -24.37 3.08
N ARG A 91 -10.15 -24.14 2.98
CA ARG A 91 -10.73 -22.81 2.72
C ARG A 91 -10.35 -21.81 3.82
N ALA A 92 -10.46 -22.21 5.08
CA ALA A 92 -10.07 -21.38 6.22
C ALA A 92 -8.59 -20.98 6.13
N MET A 93 -7.73 -21.97 5.84
CA MET A 93 -6.29 -21.77 5.68
C MET A 93 -6.00 -20.82 4.53
N LEU A 94 -6.70 -20.93 3.39
CA LEU A 94 -6.50 -20.04 2.25
C LEU A 94 -6.78 -18.58 2.58
N VAL A 95 -7.98 -18.26 3.11
CA VAL A 95 -8.31 -16.87 3.47
C VAL A 95 -7.36 -16.35 4.55
N SER A 96 -7.04 -17.19 5.55
CA SER A 96 -6.18 -16.80 6.67
C SER A 96 -4.74 -16.58 6.23
N ALA A 97 -4.22 -17.40 5.31
CA ALA A 97 -2.89 -17.25 4.74
C ALA A 97 -2.78 -16.00 3.86
N VAL A 98 -3.79 -15.73 3.03
CA VAL A 98 -3.85 -14.50 2.24
C VAL A 98 -3.94 -13.27 3.15
N ALA A 99 -4.76 -13.32 4.21
CA ALA A 99 -4.85 -12.24 5.20
C ALA A 99 -3.53 -12.01 5.94
N ALA A 100 -2.82 -13.07 6.31
CA ALA A 100 -1.50 -12.95 6.92
C ALA A 100 -0.46 -12.37 5.94
N ALA A 101 -0.45 -12.81 4.68
CA ALA A 101 0.43 -12.23 3.66
C ALA A 101 0.12 -10.75 3.39
N ALA A 102 -1.16 -10.37 3.36
CA ALA A 102 -1.64 -9.00 3.18
C ALA A 102 -1.17 -8.05 4.28
N THR A 103 -0.94 -8.52 5.52
CA THR A 103 -0.37 -7.67 6.58
C THR A 103 1.10 -7.31 6.34
N THR A 104 1.82 -8.09 5.54
CA THR A 104 3.24 -7.86 5.25
C THR A 104 3.46 -7.10 3.94
N ASP A 105 2.54 -7.22 2.99
CA ASP A 105 2.63 -6.58 1.68
C ASP A 105 1.31 -5.84 1.32
N PRO A 106 1.31 -4.48 1.29
CA PRO A 106 0.15 -3.69 0.90
C PRO A 106 -0.40 -4.02 -0.49
N ARG A 107 0.44 -4.46 -1.44
CA ARG A 107 -0.02 -4.85 -2.78
C ARG A 107 -0.85 -6.13 -2.73
N LEU A 108 -0.44 -7.10 -1.92
CA LEU A 108 -1.22 -8.32 -1.69
C LEU A 108 -2.53 -8.04 -0.98
N CYS A 109 -2.53 -7.08 -0.04
CA CYS A 109 -3.76 -6.58 0.57
C CYS A 109 -4.73 -6.04 -0.48
N ALA A 110 -4.26 -5.18 -1.39
CA ALA A 110 -5.08 -4.63 -2.47
C ALA A 110 -5.55 -5.71 -3.46
N ALA A 111 -4.70 -6.69 -3.82
CA ALA A 111 -5.08 -7.80 -4.70
C ALA A 111 -6.18 -8.68 -4.06
N GLY A 112 -6.01 -9.00 -2.77
CA GLY A 112 -7.01 -9.70 -1.98
C GLY A 112 -8.31 -8.91 -1.89
N TRP A 113 -8.25 -7.59 -1.67
CA TRP A 113 -9.41 -6.70 -1.60
C TRP A 113 -10.24 -6.67 -2.89
N TYR A 114 -9.62 -6.56 -4.06
CA TYR A 114 -10.33 -6.63 -5.34
C TYR A 114 -11.03 -7.99 -5.54
N SER A 115 -10.35 -9.06 -5.14
CA SER A 115 -10.83 -10.44 -5.30
C SER A 115 -11.98 -10.76 -4.35
N ILE A 116 -11.86 -10.38 -3.07
CA ILE A 116 -12.88 -10.64 -2.04
C ILE A 116 -14.15 -9.86 -2.32
N ARG A 117 -14.05 -8.60 -2.80
CA ARG A 117 -15.23 -7.80 -3.17
C ARG A 117 -15.98 -8.45 -4.32
N SER A 118 -15.28 -8.88 -5.35
CA SER A 118 -15.88 -9.58 -6.49
C SER A 118 -16.54 -10.90 -6.07
N ALA A 119 -15.89 -11.66 -5.18
CA ALA A 119 -16.42 -12.90 -4.65
C ALA A 119 -17.67 -12.71 -3.78
N ILE A 120 -17.65 -11.77 -2.82
CA ILE A 120 -18.80 -11.46 -1.95
C ILE A 120 -20.01 -10.98 -2.77
N GLU A 121 -19.78 -10.21 -3.83
CA GLU A 121 -20.84 -9.63 -4.65
C GLU A 121 -21.56 -10.66 -5.55
N LEU A 122 -20.88 -11.76 -5.92
CA LEU A 122 -21.36 -12.74 -6.90
C LEU A 122 -21.68 -14.11 -6.31
N LEU A 123 -20.99 -14.51 -5.26
CA LEU A 123 -21.23 -15.78 -4.59
C LEU A 123 -22.32 -15.60 -3.55
N PRO A 124 -23.20 -16.60 -3.35
CA PRO A 124 -24.24 -16.50 -2.34
C PRO A 124 -23.63 -16.29 -0.96
N ALA A 125 -24.30 -15.48 -0.14
CA ALA A 125 -23.93 -15.29 1.25
C ALA A 125 -23.95 -16.65 1.96
N SER A 126 -22.78 -17.25 2.15
CA SER A 126 -22.60 -18.49 2.88
C SER A 126 -22.48 -18.20 4.38
N ARG A 127 -22.29 -19.25 5.19
CA ARG A 127 -21.94 -19.10 6.61
C ARG A 127 -20.67 -18.29 6.86
N TRP A 128 -19.84 -18.09 5.82
CA TRP A 128 -18.61 -17.30 5.85
C TRP A 128 -18.84 -15.80 5.60
N ALA A 129 -20.05 -15.39 5.22
CA ALA A 129 -20.31 -14.02 4.77
C ALA A 129 -19.95 -12.95 5.81
N ALA A 130 -20.28 -13.17 7.09
CA ALA A 130 -19.99 -12.19 8.14
C ALA A 130 -18.48 -12.01 8.38
N PRO A 131 -17.69 -13.07 8.67
CA PRO A 131 -16.24 -12.95 8.79
C PRO A 131 -15.55 -12.37 7.54
N LEU A 132 -16.01 -12.75 6.34
CA LEU A 132 -15.45 -12.25 5.09
C LEU A 132 -15.77 -10.77 4.87
N THR A 133 -16.96 -10.31 5.25
CA THR A 133 -17.33 -8.89 5.17
C THR A 133 -16.53 -8.05 6.15
N GLU A 134 -16.27 -8.58 7.35
CA GLU A 134 -15.39 -7.92 8.32
C GLU A 134 -13.95 -7.84 7.80
N LEU A 135 -13.40 -8.94 7.28
CA LEU A 135 -12.10 -8.94 6.61
C LEU A 135 -12.05 -7.94 5.46
N ALA A 136 -13.05 -7.93 4.58
CA ALA A 136 -13.12 -7.00 3.46
C ALA A 136 -13.09 -5.54 3.91
N LYS A 137 -13.76 -5.19 5.03
CA LYS A 137 -13.70 -3.85 5.62
C LYS A 137 -12.30 -3.51 6.14
N THR A 138 -11.64 -4.44 6.84
CA THR A 138 -10.28 -4.19 7.32
C THR A 138 -9.28 -3.95 6.18
N TRP A 139 -9.46 -4.65 5.05
CA TRP A 139 -8.67 -4.41 3.85
C TRP A 139 -9.08 -3.11 3.15
N ASP A 140 -10.37 -2.76 3.15
CA ASP A 140 -10.89 -1.51 2.59
C ASP A 140 -10.19 -0.30 3.22
N ASP A 141 -10.13 -0.24 4.55
CA ASP A 141 -9.47 0.85 5.27
C ASP A 141 -7.97 0.96 4.89
N ALA A 142 -7.27 -0.18 4.84
CA ALA A 142 -5.84 -0.23 4.49
C ALA A 142 -5.56 0.16 3.03
N VAL A 143 -6.40 -0.30 2.09
CA VAL A 143 -6.29 0.06 0.67
C VAL A 143 -6.66 1.52 0.46
N TRP A 144 -7.66 2.02 1.19
CA TRP A 144 -8.12 3.40 1.06
C TRP A 144 -7.07 4.41 1.49
N GLU A 145 -6.23 4.08 2.48
CA GLU A 145 -5.08 4.91 2.84
C GLU A 145 -4.10 5.07 1.65
N SER A 146 -3.79 3.97 0.94
CA SER A 146 -2.92 3.99 -0.24
C SER A 146 -3.57 4.71 -1.43
N VAL A 147 -4.87 4.53 -1.63
CA VAL A 147 -5.65 5.26 -2.65
C VAL A 147 -5.66 6.75 -2.33
N ALA A 148 -5.88 7.15 -1.08
CA ALA A 148 -5.90 8.56 -0.69
C ALA A 148 -4.54 9.24 -0.98
N GLN A 149 -3.42 8.57 -0.67
CA GLN A 149 -2.08 9.08 -0.94
C GLN A 149 -1.81 9.29 -2.44
N SER A 150 -2.30 8.40 -3.30
CA SER A 150 -2.08 8.49 -4.76
C SER A 150 -3.06 9.43 -5.46
N TRP A 151 -4.31 9.50 -4.99
CA TRP A 151 -5.39 10.22 -5.67
C TRP A 151 -5.66 11.60 -5.15
N SER A 152 -5.44 11.82 -3.86
CA SER A 152 -5.69 13.09 -3.18
C SER A 152 -4.51 13.40 -2.27
N PRO A 153 -3.30 13.55 -2.83
CA PRO A 153 -2.16 13.92 -2.02
C PRO A 153 -2.52 15.21 -1.28
N GLU A 154 -2.30 15.22 0.03
CA GLU A 154 -2.51 16.44 0.80
C GLU A 154 -1.70 17.53 0.10
N PRO A 155 -2.34 18.66 -0.26
CA PRO A 155 -1.58 19.77 -0.80
C PRO A 155 -0.51 20.04 0.24
N ALA A 156 0.75 20.12 -0.20
CA ALA A 156 1.81 20.60 0.66
C ALA A 156 1.43 22.01 1.08
N SER A 157 0.63 22.14 2.13
CA SER A 157 0.47 23.29 2.99
C SER A 157 1.80 23.41 3.74
N THR A 158 2.88 23.55 2.99
CA THR A 158 4.17 23.91 3.49
C THR A 158 4.06 25.39 3.72
N THR A 159 3.59 25.73 4.92
CA THR A 159 4.28 26.80 5.62
C THR A 159 5.72 26.30 5.77
N LEU A 160 6.53 26.51 4.72
CA LEU A 160 7.98 26.42 4.75
C LEU A 160 8.42 27.42 5.81
N ARG A 161 8.46 26.96 7.05
CA ARG A 161 8.97 27.76 8.15
C ARG A 161 10.48 27.68 8.03
N MET A 162 11.09 28.84 7.78
CA MET A 162 12.53 28.97 7.81
C MET A 162 13.02 28.44 9.16
N PRO A 163 13.99 27.52 9.18
CA PRO A 163 14.58 27.04 10.43
C PRO A 163 15.09 28.23 11.23
N THR A 164 14.72 28.31 12.50
CA THR A 164 15.13 29.43 13.36
C THR A 164 16.62 29.29 13.66
N VAL A 165 17.42 30.27 13.24
CA VAL A 165 18.83 30.35 13.66
C VAL A 165 18.83 30.75 15.14
N PRO A 166 19.48 29.98 16.04
CA PRO A 166 19.58 30.36 17.44
C PRO A 166 20.26 31.74 17.52
N LYS A 167 19.61 32.68 18.21
CA LYS A 167 20.19 34.00 18.45
C LYS A 167 21.44 33.83 19.31
N PHE A 168 22.48 34.58 18.96
CA PHE A 168 23.66 34.69 19.79
C PHE A 168 23.27 35.44 21.07
N ASP A 169 23.61 34.88 22.23
CA ASP A 169 23.25 35.45 23.53
C ASP A 169 24.34 36.45 23.95
N ASP A 170 24.17 37.70 23.55
CA ASP A 170 25.14 38.80 23.79
C ASP A 170 25.45 39.00 25.28
N GLU A 171 24.57 38.56 26.18
CA GLU A 171 24.68 38.77 27.63
C GLU A 171 25.75 37.88 28.31
N THR A 172 26.31 36.88 27.61
CA THR A 172 27.26 35.92 28.23
C THR A 172 28.73 36.31 28.15
N ILE A 173 29.09 37.43 27.52
CA ILE A 173 30.49 37.89 27.44
C ILE A 173 30.78 38.95 28.52
N GLU A 174 30.48 38.64 29.78
CA GLU A 174 31.01 39.41 30.91
C GLU A 174 32.40 38.89 31.29
N VAL A 175 33.44 39.60 30.85
CA VAL A 175 34.81 39.32 31.29
C VAL A 175 35.01 39.94 32.67
N ASN A 176 34.70 39.17 33.70
CA ASN A 176 34.86 39.57 35.09
C ASN A 176 36.23 39.09 35.61
N THR A 177 37.18 40.00 35.80
CA THR A 177 38.54 39.64 36.20
C THR A 177 39.02 40.49 37.37
N PRO A 178 39.69 39.90 38.39
CA PRO A 178 40.19 40.63 39.54
C PRO A 178 41.23 41.70 39.18
N ALA A 179 41.90 41.58 38.03
CA ALA A 179 42.80 42.60 37.49
C ALA A 179 42.06 43.90 37.11
N ARG A 180 40.80 43.81 36.65
CA ARG A 180 39.94 44.97 36.37
C ARG A 180 39.60 45.72 37.65
N ASP A 181 39.19 44.99 38.69
CA ASP A 181 38.82 45.56 39.98
C ASP A 181 40.04 46.23 40.64
N GLN A 182 41.21 45.58 40.60
CA GLN A 182 42.46 46.16 41.10
C GLN A 182 42.88 47.40 40.30
N ALA A 183 42.81 47.36 38.96
CA ALA A 183 43.10 48.51 38.12
C ALA A 183 42.17 49.70 38.42
N GLN A 184 40.87 49.44 38.63
CA GLN A 184 39.91 50.46 39.03
C GLN A 184 40.27 51.07 40.39
N THR A 185 40.71 50.24 41.35
CA THR A 185 41.16 50.71 42.67
C THR A 185 42.38 51.65 42.59
N PHE A 186 43.31 51.42 41.65
CA PHE A 186 44.45 52.31 41.40
C PHE A 186 44.06 53.62 40.71
N VAL A 187 43.06 53.57 39.81
CA VAL A 187 42.49 54.77 39.16
C VAL A 187 41.76 55.64 40.19
N ASP A 188 40.93 55.03 41.03
CA ASP A 188 40.14 55.71 42.05
C ASP A 188 41.01 56.32 43.16
N SER A 189 42.16 55.72 43.45
CA SER A 189 43.16 56.24 44.40
C SER A 189 44.14 57.25 43.81
N GLY A 190 44.11 57.50 42.48
CA GLY A 190 44.99 58.44 41.79
C GLY A 190 46.48 58.06 41.76
N ASN A 191 46.82 56.81 42.09
CA ASN A 191 48.20 56.36 42.28
C ASN A 191 48.79 55.73 41.00
N TYR A 192 48.99 56.57 39.98
CA TYR A 192 49.44 56.14 38.66
C TYR A 192 50.88 55.60 38.62
N GLN A 193 51.76 56.03 39.52
CA GLN A 193 53.13 55.51 39.58
C GLN A 193 53.19 54.06 40.05
N ASN A 194 52.44 53.71 41.11
CA ASN A 194 52.37 52.33 41.58
C ASN A 194 51.62 51.44 40.59
N PHE A 195 50.60 51.97 39.90
CA PHE A 195 49.96 51.23 38.81
C PHE A 195 51.00 50.76 37.77
N MET A 196 51.85 51.67 37.29
CA MET A 196 52.87 51.34 36.28
C MET A 196 53.94 50.36 36.76
N GLN A 197 54.31 50.37 38.05
CA GLN A 197 55.35 49.47 38.57
C GLN A 197 54.82 48.09 38.94
N THR A 198 53.62 48.02 39.50
CA THR A 198 53.06 46.78 40.07
C THR A 198 52.18 46.04 39.06
N MET A 199 51.34 46.76 38.31
CA MET A 199 50.38 46.14 37.40
C MET A 199 50.97 45.86 36.01
N HIS A 200 52.04 46.52 35.56
CA HIS A 200 52.49 46.41 34.17
C HIS A 200 52.79 44.96 33.71
N PRO A 201 53.51 44.11 34.48
CA PRO A 201 53.77 42.72 34.10
C PRO A 201 52.51 41.86 34.15
N GLU A 202 51.68 42.03 35.18
CA GLU A 202 50.42 41.29 35.35
C GLU A 202 49.37 41.69 34.30
N TYR A 203 49.34 42.96 33.93
CA TYR A 203 48.48 43.51 32.88
C TYR A 203 48.87 42.99 31.50
N VAL A 204 50.18 42.90 31.18
CA VAL A 204 50.63 42.27 29.93
C VAL A 204 50.23 40.79 29.87
N ASN A 205 50.42 40.04 30.96
CA ASN A 205 49.97 38.64 31.04
C ASN A 205 48.44 38.52 30.94
N HIS A 206 47.71 39.44 31.55
CA HIS A 206 46.26 39.49 31.50
C HIS A 206 45.74 39.80 30.09
N VAL A 207 46.32 40.80 29.41
CA VAL A 207 45.99 41.15 28.01
C VAL A 207 46.30 39.97 27.08
N ASN A 208 47.43 39.28 27.25
CA ASN A 208 47.74 38.08 26.49
C ASN A 208 46.74 36.94 26.74
N SER A 209 46.29 36.76 28.00
CA SER A 209 45.23 35.80 28.35
C SER A 209 43.88 36.17 27.72
N LEU A 210 43.54 37.46 27.65
CA LEU A 210 42.32 37.94 26.98
C LEU A 210 42.41 37.77 25.47
N LEU A 211 43.58 37.97 24.87
CA LEU A 211 43.81 37.70 23.45
C LEU A 211 43.64 36.20 23.14
N GLY A 212 44.25 35.32 23.95
CA GLY A 212 44.09 33.87 23.78
C GLY A 212 42.63 33.40 23.99
N ALA A 213 41.93 33.98 24.96
CA ALA A 213 40.51 33.72 25.18
C ALA A 213 39.66 34.21 24.00
N SER A 214 39.91 35.42 23.47
CA SER A 214 39.17 35.96 22.35
C SER A 214 39.42 35.20 21.05
N GLU A 215 40.65 34.74 20.79
CA GLU A 215 40.98 33.85 19.67
C GLU A 215 40.25 32.51 19.79
N SER A 216 40.23 31.90 21.00
CA SER A 216 39.54 30.64 21.23
C SER A 216 38.01 30.77 21.09
N LEU A 217 37.44 31.89 21.55
CA LEU A 217 36.02 32.22 21.40
C LEU A 217 35.67 32.51 19.94
N ALA A 218 36.53 33.19 19.20
CA ALA A 218 36.35 33.43 17.77
C ALA A 218 36.42 32.12 16.98
N ALA A 219 37.35 31.21 17.30
CA ALA A 219 37.42 29.89 16.68
C ALA A 219 36.18 29.04 17.01
N LEU A 220 35.70 29.10 18.25
CA LEU A 220 34.51 28.38 18.70
C LEU A 220 33.22 28.96 18.10
N SER A 221 33.11 30.29 17.99
CA SER A 221 31.97 30.94 17.34
C SER A 221 31.95 30.63 15.84
N HIS A 222 33.12 30.68 15.18
CA HIS A 222 33.24 30.29 13.78
C HIS A 222 32.84 28.82 13.57
N LYS A 223 33.31 27.91 14.42
CA LYS A 223 32.90 26.49 14.38
C LYS A 223 31.39 26.32 14.58
N LYS A 224 30.81 26.94 15.61
CA LYS A 224 29.36 26.90 15.87
C LYS A 224 28.55 27.46 14.69
N SER A 225 29.02 28.54 14.06
CA SER A 225 28.36 29.13 12.89
C SER A 225 28.37 28.19 11.69
N LEU A 226 29.50 27.50 11.44
CA LEU A 226 29.59 26.50 10.38
C LEU A 226 28.69 25.29 10.65
N ASP A 227 28.63 24.81 11.90
CA ASP A 227 27.78 23.68 12.28
C ASP A 227 26.29 24.05 12.17
N ALA A 228 25.90 25.28 12.56
CA ALA A 228 24.55 25.79 12.38
C ALA A 228 24.18 25.92 10.89
N LEU A 229 25.08 26.44 10.05
CA LEU A 229 24.88 26.53 8.60
C LEU A 229 24.74 25.15 7.95
N ARG A 230 25.56 24.17 8.35
CA ARG A 230 25.46 22.79 7.87
C ARG A 230 24.11 22.18 8.21
N THR A 231 23.69 22.32 9.47
CA THR A 231 22.40 21.80 9.94
C THR A 231 21.24 22.46 9.19
N PHE A 232 21.29 23.79 9.04
CA PHE A 232 20.30 24.55 8.25
C PHE A 232 20.25 24.07 6.80
N SER A 233 21.40 23.90 6.14
CA SER A 233 21.45 23.46 4.73
C SER A 233 20.91 22.05 4.55
N ALA A 234 21.15 21.16 5.52
CA ALA A 234 20.63 19.80 5.51
C ALA A 234 19.10 19.79 5.68
N ASP A 235 18.57 20.55 6.65
CA ASP A 235 17.14 20.65 6.92
C ASP A 235 16.39 21.34 5.76
N LEU A 236 16.96 22.40 5.19
CA LEU A 236 16.42 23.03 3.99
C LEU A 236 16.40 22.05 2.82
N GLY A 237 17.46 21.26 2.64
CA GLY A 237 17.56 20.25 1.59
C GLY A 237 16.56 19.10 1.76
N THR A 238 16.23 18.69 2.98
CA THR A 238 15.15 17.72 3.25
C THR A 238 13.77 18.33 2.98
N LYS A 239 13.51 19.54 3.51
CA LYS A 239 12.22 20.22 3.34
C LYS A 239 11.91 20.56 1.89
N LEU A 240 12.90 20.97 1.11
CA LEU A 240 12.73 21.24 -0.32
C LEU A 240 12.43 19.95 -1.10
N ARG A 241 13.10 18.83 -0.79
CA ARG A 241 12.79 17.53 -1.42
C ARG A 241 11.39 17.04 -1.07
N GLU A 242 10.97 17.16 0.19
CA GLU A 242 9.60 16.83 0.63
C GLU A 242 8.56 17.69 -0.11
N ALA A 243 8.80 19.00 -0.22
CA ALA A 243 7.90 19.91 -0.92
C ALA A 243 7.82 19.62 -2.43
N LEU A 244 8.96 19.32 -3.07
CA LEU A 244 9.00 18.93 -4.49
C LEU A 244 8.26 17.61 -4.72
N ALA A 245 8.52 16.58 -3.92
CA ALA A 245 7.84 15.29 -4.04
C ALA A 245 6.32 15.42 -3.86
N ALA A 246 5.88 16.23 -2.89
CA ALA A 246 4.45 16.50 -2.70
C ALA A 246 3.85 17.29 -3.87
N HIS A 247 4.59 18.22 -4.46
CA HIS A 247 4.13 18.96 -5.64
C HIS A 247 4.04 18.05 -6.89
N GLU A 248 5.03 17.18 -7.11
CA GLU A 248 5.03 16.19 -8.19
C GLU A 248 3.84 15.24 -8.05
N SER A 249 3.63 14.68 -6.84
CA SER A 249 2.46 13.85 -6.54
C SER A 249 1.15 14.58 -6.80
N SER A 250 1.05 15.87 -6.42
CA SER A 250 -0.11 16.69 -6.71
C SER A 250 -0.36 16.87 -8.21
N ILE A 251 0.68 17.17 -9.00
CA ILE A 251 0.58 17.29 -10.46
C ILE A 251 0.12 15.97 -11.08
N GLU A 252 0.70 14.84 -10.69
CA GLU A 252 0.31 13.53 -11.21
C GLU A 252 -1.14 13.20 -10.84
N SER A 253 -1.57 13.47 -9.61
CA SER A 253 -2.97 13.28 -9.22
C SER A 253 -3.94 14.14 -10.05
N MET A 254 -3.57 15.39 -10.36
CA MET A 254 -4.37 16.27 -11.23
C MET A 254 -4.41 15.74 -12.65
N ARG A 255 -3.26 15.30 -13.20
CA ARG A 255 -3.15 14.72 -14.52
C ARG A 255 -4.02 13.47 -14.66
N LEU A 256 -3.93 12.53 -13.71
CA LEU A 256 -4.76 11.32 -13.69
C LEU A 256 -6.25 11.65 -13.69
N ARG A 257 -6.69 12.61 -12.87
CA ARG A 257 -8.09 13.05 -12.85
C ARG A 257 -8.51 13.71 -14.17
N SER A 258 -7.67 14.55 -14.76
CA SER A 258 -7.92 15.17 -16.06
C SER A 258 -8.00 14.14 -17.18
N ASP A 259 -7.11 13.16 -17.20
CA ASP A 259 -7.08 12.07 -18.18
C ASP A 259 -8.33 11.19 -18.04
N LEU A 260 -8.77 10.89 -16.81
CA LEU A 260 -10.02 10.17 -16.57
C LEU A 260 -11.26 10.94 -17.04
N ILE A 261 -11.34 12.23 -16.73
CA ILE A 261 -12.45 13.07 -17.19
C ILE A 261 -12.44 13.11 -18.71
N TRP A 262 -11.28 13.28 -19.34
CA TRP A 262 -11.15 13.28 -20.79
C TRP A 262 -11.60 11.95 -21.40
N TRP A 263 -11.17 10.83 -20.83
CA TRP A 263 -11.58 9.49 -21.23
C TRP A 263 -13.11 9.32 -21.13
N GLN A 264 -13.72 9.73 -20.01
CA GLN A 264 -15.17 9.66 -19.79
C GLN A 264 -15.95 10.52 -20.80
N GLN A 265 -15.50 11.75 -21.04
CA GLN A 265 -16.17 12.73 -21.91
C GLN A 265 -16.06 12.36 -23.39
N THR A 266 -14.86 11.97 -23.83
CA THR A 266 -14.66 11.55 -25.21
C THR A 266 -15.30 10.20 -25.50
N SER A 267 -15.48 9.35 -24.47
CA SER A 267 -15.96 7.97 -24.63
C SER A 267 -15.20 7.27 -25.77
N PHE A 268 -13.88 7.46 -25.79
CA PHE A 268 -12.98 6.98 -26.82
C PHE A 268 -12.04 5.91 -26.25
N SER A 269 -11.84 4.83 -27.00
CA SER A 269 -10.91 3.75 -26.66
C SER A 269 -9.51 4.06 -27.20
N PRO A 270 -8.49 4.26 -26.35
CA PRO A 270 -7.12 4.41 -26.81
C PRO A 270 -6.55 3.16 -27.48
N SER A 271 -6.90 1.95 -27.00
CA SER A 271 -6.40 0.68 -27.55
C SER A 271 -6.95 0.40 -28.96
N ARG A 272 -8.25 0.64 -29.19
CA ARG A 272 -8.90 0.40 -30.50
C ARG A 272 -8.93 1.62 -31.41
N ARG A 273 -8.62 2.81 -30.89
CA ARG A 273 -8.66 4.10 -31.59
C ARG A 273 -10.03 4.42 -32.20
N VAL A 274 -11.11 3.99 -31.55
CA VAL A 274 -12.50 4.24 -31.96
C VAL A 274 -13.34 4.70 -30.77
N GLY A 275 -14.48 5.34 -31.04
CA GLY A 275 -15.46 5.64 -30.00
C GLY A 275 -16.12 4.36 -29.48
N TYR A 276 -16.38 4.28 -28.18
CA TYR A 276 -17.03 3.12 -27.55
C TYR A 276 -18.40 2.81 -28.14
N SER A 277 -19.09 3.81 -28.70
CA SER A 277 -20.38 3.64 -29.38
C SER A 277 -20.32 2.83 -30.68
N VAL A 278 -19.12 2.64 -31.24
CA VAL A 278 -18.90 1.85 -32.47
C VAL A 278 -18.63 0.38 -32.14
N LEU A 279 -18.18 0.08 -30.91
CA LEU A 279 -17.83 -1.27 -30.50
C LEU A 279 -19.08 -2.15 -30.34
N ALA A 280 -18.90 -3.45 -30.61
CA ALA A 280 -19.93 -4.42 -30.37
C ALA A 280 -20.22 -4.53 -28.85
N PRO A 281 -21.46 -4.84 -28.42
CA PRO A 281 -21.81 -4.96 -27.01
C PRO A 281 -20.95 -5.99 -26.25
N GLU A 282 -20.44 -7.02 -26.93
CA GLU A 282 -19.60 -8.05 -26.35
C GLU A 282 -18.14 -7.57 -26.17
N GLU A 283 -17.63 -6.74 -27.06
CA GLU A 283 -16.27 -6.19 -26.99
C GLU A 283 -16.16 -5.02 -25.99
N LEU A 284 -17.23 -4.24 -25.86
CA LEU A 284 -17.28 -3.02 -25.07
C LEU A 284 -16.78 -3.19 -23.61
N PRO A 285 -17.26 -4.15 -22.80
CA PRO A 285 -16.83 -4.27 -21.40
C PRO A 285 -15.35 -4.65 -21.29
N LEU A 286 -14.85 -5.46 -22.22
CA LEU A 286 -13.44 -5.91 -22.25
C LEU A 286 -12.52 -4.73 -22.56
N VAL A 287 -12.78 -4.05 -23.67
CA VAL A 287 -11.96 -2.93 -24.13
C VAL A 287 -11.98 -1.78 -23.12
N ALA A 288 -13.17 -1.43 -22.59
CA ALA A 288 -13.28 -0.35 -21.62
C ALA A 288 -12.56 -0.68 -20.29
N ALA A 289 -12.63 -1.93 -19.82
CA ALA A 289 -11.91 -2.36 -18.62
C ALA A 289 -10.38 -2.34 -18.82
N VAL A 290 -9.89 -2.79 -19.97
CA VAL A 290 -8.45 -2.75 -20.32
C VAL A 290 -7.94 -1.32 -20.46
N ASP A 291 -8.69 -0.46 -21.16
CA ASP A 291 -8.33 0.94 -21.33
C ASP A 291 -8.27 1.65 -19.98
N LEU A 292 -9.28 1.48 -19.13
CA LEU A 292 -9.29 2.06 -17.79
C LEU A 292 -8.17 1.49 -16.92
N HIS A 293 -7.91 0.18 -16.99
CA HIS A 293 -6.80 -0.45 -16.30
C HIS A 293 -5.46 0.18 -16.70
N SER A 294 -5.24 0.46 -17.99
CA SER A 294 -4.02 1.09 -18.48
C SER A 294 -3.85 2.55 -18.04
N LEU A 295 -4.95 3.27 -17.82
CA LEU A 295 -4.93 4.67 -17.38
C LEU A 295 -4.71 4.82 -15.87
N LEU A 296 -5.10 3.83 -15.08
CA LEU A 296 -5.09 3.91 -13.62
C LEU A 296 -3.82 3.31 -13.00
N PRO A 297 -3.32 3.88 -11.89
CA PRO A 297 -2.34 3.21 -11.03
C PRO A 297 -2.90 1.90 -10.46
N ALA A 298 -2.03 1.11 -9.84
CA ALA A 298 -2.38 -0.22 -9.33
C ALA A 298 -3.49 -0.22 -8.25
N ALA A 299 -3.62 0.86 -7.48
CA ALA A 299 -4.72 1.07 -6.53
C ALA A 299 -5.66 2.16 -7.08
N ALA A 300 -6.88 1.74 -7.45
CA ALA A 300 -7.90 2.62 -8.00
C ALA A 300 -9.04 2.86 -6.98
N PRO A 301 -9.58 4.09 -6.91
CA PRO A 301 -10.69 4.43 -6.04
C PRO A 301 -11.99 3.79 -6.53
N LEU A 302 -12.92 3.57 -5.62
CA LEU A 302 -14.26 3.05 -5.93
C LEU A 302 -14.99 3.91 -6.98
N ALA A 303 -14.73 5.22 -7.01
CA ALA A 303 -15.29 6.12 -8.00
C ALA A 303 -14.93 5.72 -9.45
N ALA A 304 -13.75 5.13 -9.68
CA ALA A 304 -13.35 4.65 -11.00
C ALA A 304 -14.19 3.44 -11.46
N GLU A 305 -14.55 2.54 -10.54
CA GLU A 305 -15.45 1.42 -10.83
C GLU A 305 -16.85 1.91 -11.22
N HIS A 306 -17.40 2.87 -10.47
CA HIS A 306 -18.69 3.48 -10.79
C HIS A 306 -18.67 4.19 -12.15
N LEU A 307 -17.59 4.92 -12.44
CA LEU A 307 -17.42 5.61 -13.72
C LEU A 307 -17.37 4.61 -14.88
N LEU A 308 -16.65 3.49 -14.74
CA LEU A 308 -16.63 2.41 -15.73
C LEU A 308 -18.02 1.82 -15.96
N GLN A 309 -18.71 1.47 -14.88
CA GLN A 309 -20.05 0.89 -14.95
C GLN A 309 -21.02 1.84 -15.64
N GLU A 310 -21.00 3.13 -15.29
CA GLU A 310 -21.86 4.15 -15.90
C GLU A 310 -21.56 4.33 -17.39
N LEU A 311 -20.28 4.45 -17.77
CA LEU A 311 -19.88 4.62 -19.17
C LEU A 311 -20.36 3.44 -20.03
N VAL A 312 -20.08 2.21 -19.59
CA VAL A 312 -20.45 1.01 -20.32
C VAL A 312 -21.96 0.83 -20.35
N SER A 313 -22.67 1.09 -19.25
CA SER A 313 -24.13 0.99 -19.20
C SER A 313 -24.81 2.01 -20.11
N ARG A 314 -24.28 3.24 -20.16
CA ARG A 314 -24.74 4.32 -21.03
C ARG A 314 -24.58 3.98 -22.51
N VAL A 315 -23.42 3.42 -22.89
CA VAL A 315 -23.12 3.07 -24.30
C VAL A 315 -23.87 1.80 -24.73
N SER A 316 -23.94 0.79 -23.87
CA SER A 316 -24.64 -0.47 -24.17
C SER A 316 -26.16 -0.37 -24.10
N GLY A 317 -26.70 0.69 -23.49
CA GLY A 317 -28.13 0.84 -23.21
C GLY A 317 -28.64 -0.14 -22.16
N GLY A 318 -27.78 -0.57 -21.23
CA GLY A 318 -28.14 -1.52 -20.17
C GLY A 318 -28.34 -2.97 -20.63
N LYS A 319 -27.83 -3.33 -21.82
CA LYS A 319 -27.89 -4.71 -22.31
C LYS A 319 -27.12 -5.65 -21.37
N SER A 320 -27.63 -6.87 -21.23
CA SER A 320 -26.90 -7.97 -20.59
C SER A 320 -26.17 -8.78 -21.64
N THR A 321 -24.97 -9.24 -21.30
CA THR A 321 -24.11 -10.07 -22.16
C THR A 321 -23.79 -11.37 -21.46
N SER A 322 -23.68 -12.45 -22.24
CA SER A 322 -23.29 -13.77 -21.75
C SER A 322 -21.77 -13.99 -21.89
N ILE A 323 -21.21 -14.92 -21.13
CA ILE A 323 -19.77 -15.22 -21.18
C ILE A 323 -19.37 -15.79 -22.55
N GLU A 324 -20.24 -16.60 -23.15
CA GLU A 324 -20.00 -17.21 -24.46
C GLU A 324 -19.80 -16.13 -25.53
N GLU A 325 -20.65 -15.11 -25.51
CA GLU A 325 -20.55 -13.91 -26.35
C GLU A 325 -19.25 -13.13 -26.11
N LEU A 326 -18.83 -12.97 -24.85
CA LEU A 326 -17.57 -12.30 -24.50
C LEU A 326 -16.34 -13.08 -24.96
N SER A 327 -16.36 -14.41 -24.86
CA SER A 327 -15.26 -15.28 -25.31
C SER A 327 -15.10 -15.24 -26.84
N ALA A 328 -16.19 -15.03 -27.57
CA ALA A 328 -16.19 -14.91 -29.02
C ALA A 328 -15.68 -13.54 -29.53
N ALA A 329 -15.63 -12.52 -28.66
CA ALA A 329 -15.25 -11.15 -29.01
C ALA A 329 -13.77 -10.99 -29.42
N GLY A 330 -12.91 -12.00 -29.21
CA GLY A 330 -11.56 -12.04 -29.77
C GLY A 330 -10.65 -10.87 -29.38
N VAL A 331 -10.84 -10.31 -28.19
CA VAL A 331 -10.02 -9.19 -27.68
C VAL A 331 -8.68 -9.72 -27.18
N ASP A 332 -7.59 -9.03 -27.55
CA ASP A 332 -6.25 -9.29 -27.00
C ASP A 332 -6.23 -8.93 -25.50
N LEU A 333 -6.47 -9.93 -24.65
CA LEU A 333 -6.41 -9.83 -23.20
C LEU A 333 -5.05 -10.35 -22.69
N PRO A 334 -4.59 -9.89 -21.51
CA PRO A 334 -3.41 -10.46 -20.85
C PRO A 334 -3.54 -11.97 -20.74
N SER A 335 -2.46 -12.73 -20.96
CA SER A 335 -2.51 -14.18 -21.04
C SER A 335 -3.21 -14.82 -19.82
N ALA A 336 -4.03 -15.84 -20.09
CA ALA A 336 -4.65 -16.63 -19.04
C ALA A 336 -3.55 -17.22 -18.15
N THR A 337 -3.78 -17.19 -16.84
CA THR A 337 -2.80 -17.73 -15.89
C THR A 337 -2.80 -19.26 -15.87
N GLY A 338 -3.88 -19.87 -16.38
CA GLY A 338 -4.11 -21.31 -16.34
C GLY A 338 -4.55 -21.82 -14.96
N TYR A 339 -4.59 -20.96 -13.94
CA TYR A 339 -4.97 -21.34 -12.58
C TYR A 339 -6.47 -21.59 -12.45
N GLN A 340 -6.83 -22.47 -11.52
CA GLN A 340 -8.20 -22.77 -11.14
C GLN A 340 -8.45 -22.45 -9.65
N PRO A 341 -9.65 -21.97 -9.23
CA PRO A 341 -10.81 -21.68 -10.07
C PRO A 341 -10.57 -20.47 -10.96
N ALA A 342 -10.98 -20.56 -12.22
CA ALA A 342 -10.78 -19.50 -13.20
C ALA A 342 -11.30 -18.15 -12.67
N SER A 343 -10.47 -17.11 -12.78
CA SER A 343 -10.92 -15.74 -12.57
C SER A 343 -11.89 -15.31 -13.68
N PRO A 344 -12.56 -14.14 -13.57
CA PRO A 344 -13.41 -13.65 -14.64
C PRO A 344 -12.68 -13.55 -15.99
N LEU A 345 -11.43 -13.07 -16.01
CA LEU A 345 -10.63 -12.98 -17.23
C LEU A 345 -10.23 -14.37 -17.77
N ASP A 346 -9.78 -15.28 -16.89
CA ASP A 346 -9.43 -16.65 -17.30
C ASP A 346 -10.64 -17.38 -17.92
N SER A 347 -11.84 -17.08 -17.43
CA SER A 347 -13.08 -17.69 -17.95
C SER A 347 -13.43 -17.22 -19.34
N ILE A 348 -13.24 -15.92 -19.60
CA ILE A 348 -13.51 -15.34 -20.91
C ILE A 348 -12.51 -15.87 -21.94
N GLN A 349 -11.26 -16.09 -21.55
CA GLN A 349 -10.23 -16.60 -22.45
C GLN A 349 -10.32 -18.11 -22.69
N SER A 350 -10.59 -18.89 -21.65
CA SER A 350 -10.64 -20.36 -21.75
C SER A 350 -12.00 -20.90 -22.18
N GLY A 351 -13.05 -20.08 -22.12
CA GLY A 351 -14.44 -20.52 -22.26
C GLY A 351 -14.92 -21.39 -21.09
N VAL A 352 -14.09 -21.61 -20.07
CA VAL A 352 -14.46 -22.34 -18.85
C VAL A 352 -15.24 -21.39 -17.95
N ILE A 353 -16.41 -21.82 -17.51
CA ILE A 353 -17.28 -20.98 -16.70
C ILE A 353 -16.73 -20.88 -15.26
N SER A 354 -16.21 -19.70 -14.86
CA SER A 354 -15.87 -19.43 -13.46
C SER A 354 -17.08 -19.57 -12.54
N PRO A 355 -16.92 -20.05 -11.30
CA PRO A 355 -17.98 -20.00 -10.29
C PRO A 355 -18.56 -18.58 -10.08
N LEU A 356 -17.76 -17.53 -10.30
CA LEU A 356 -18.19 -16.13 -10.20
C LEU A 356 -19.20 -15.75 -11.29
N LEU A 357 -19.07 -16.32 -12.49
CA LEU A 357 -19.90 -15.98 -13.65
C LEU A 357 -20.94 -17.06 -13.97
N ALA A 358 -20.75 -18.29 -13.48
CA ALA A 358 -21.61 -19.46 -13.75
C ALA A 358 -23.06 -19.30 -13.30
N ARG A 359 -23.30 -18.51 -12.26
CA ARG A 359 -24.59 -18.46 -11.58
C ARG A 359 -25.50 -17.35 -12.07
N SER A 360 -24.98 -16.40 -12.84
CA SER A 360 -25.75 -15.31 -13.44
C SER A 360 -25.99 -15.59 -14.93
N LYS A 361 -27.20 -16.05 -15.27
CA LYS A 361 -27.61 -16.31 -16.67
C LYS A 361 -27.54 -15.06 -17.57
N ALA A 362 -27.54 -13.87 -16.99
CA ALA A 362 -27.35 -12.60 -17.67
C ALA A 362 -26.80 -11.59 -16.65
N VAL A 363 -25.62 -11.02 -16.91
CA VAL A 363 -25.06 -9.93 -16.12
C VAL A 363 -25.11 -8.67 -16.95
N GLU A 364 -25.44 -7.54 -16.32
CA GLU A 364 -25.35 -6.24 -16.97
C GLU A 364 -23.93 -5.99 -17.48
N THR A 365 -23.80 -5.57 -18.73
CA THR A 365 -22.50 -5.37 -19.39
C THR A 365 -21.59 -4.42 -18.60
N GLY A 366 -22.15 -3.38 -17.97
CA GLY A 366 -21.40 -2.46 -17.12
C GLY A 366 -20.82 -3.12 -15.87
N ARG A 367 -21.55 -4.08 -15.28
CA ARG A 367 -21.07 -4.84 -14.12
C ARG A 367 -19.97 -5.82 -14.51
N ILE A 368 -20.08 -6.47 -15.67
CA ILE A 368 -19.01 -7.33 -16.21
C ILE A 368 -17.71 -6.54 -16.39
N ALA A 369 -17.78 -5.32 -16.93
CA ALA A 369 -16.62 -4.45 -17.10
C ALA A 369 -15.90 -4.20 -15.76
N VAL A 370 -16.65 -3.93 -14.68
CA VAL A 370 -16.09 -3.75 -13.34
C VAL A 370 -15.41 -5.02 -12.83
N LEU A 371 -16.01 -6.19 -13.03
CA LEU A 371 -15.40 -7.46 -12.60
C LEU A 371 -14.09 -7.76 -13.33
N ILE A 372 -14.05 -7.52 -14.64
CA ILE A 372 -12.83 -7.65 -15.44
C ILE A 372 -11.78 -6.66 -14.95
N PHE A 373 -12.17 -5.41 -14.70
CA PHE A 373 -11.28 -4.38 -14.20
C PHE A 373 -10.67 -4.75 -12.84
N ARG A 374 -11.47 -5.23 -11.90
CA ARG A 374 -10.99 -5.68 -10.58
C ARG A 374 -10.01 -6.85 -10.71
N ASP A 375 -10.29 -7.81 -11.58
CA ASP A 375 -9.40 -8.95 -11.84
C ASP A 375 -8.07 -8.50 -12.45
N LEU A 376 -8.10 -7.57 -13.41
CA LEU A 376 -6.89 -6.97 -13.99
C LEU A 376 -6.04 -6.25 -12.93
N GLN A 377 -6.67 -5.48 -12.03
CA GLN A 377 -5.94 -4.83 -10.93
C GLN A 377 -5.35 -5.85 -9.95
N ALA A 378 -6.13 -6.86 -9.57
CA ALA A 378 -5.67 -7.91 -8.67
C ALA A 378 -4.44 -8.64 -9.23
N ARG A 379 -4.45 -8.97 -10.53
CA ARG A 379 -3.30 -9.59 -11.22
C ARG A 379 -2.07 -8.70 -11.21
N ARG A 380 -2.19 -7.44 -11.63
CA ARG A 380 -1.07 -6.47 -11.63
C ARG A 380 -0.40 -6.40 -10.25
N LEU A 381 -1.20 -6.29 -9.20
CA LEU A 381 -0.72 -6.21 -7.81
C LEU A 381 -0.07 -7.52 -7.31
N SER A 382 -0.53 -8.66 -7.84
CA SER A 382 -0.01 -9.99 -7.51
C SER A 382 1.23 -10.40 -8.32
N GLU A 383 1.44 -9.83 -9.51
CA GLU A 383 2.55 -10.19 -10.42
C GLU A 383 3.77 -9.26 -10.24
N ASP A 384 3.56 -8.00 -9.88
CA ASP A 384 4.63 -7.03 -9.66
C ASP A 384 5.45 -7.35 -8.39
N SER A 385 6.39 -8.28 -8.55
CA SER A 385 7.38 -8.65 -7.53
C SER A 385 8.48 -7.61 -7.37
N THR A 386 8.57 -6.60 -8.24
CA THR A 386 9.60 -5.54 -8.17
C THR A 386 9.26 -4.52 -7.07
N PRO A 387 10.02 -4.50 -5.96
CA PRO A 387 9.96 -3.42 -4.99
C PRO A 387 10.89 -2.31 -5.51
N GLY A 388 10.36 -1.31 -6.22
CA GLY A 388 11.15 -0.12 -6.55
C GLY A 388 10.96 0.54 -7.92
N ALA A 389 9.92 0.23 -8.69
CA ALA A 389 9.58 1.00 -9.88
C ALA A 389 8.16 1.56 -9.75
N SER A 390 8.05 2.70 -9.07
CA SER A 390 6.93 3.64 -9.16
C SER A 390 7.52 5.03 -9.18
#